data_AF-A0A662KTG6-F1
#
_entry.id   AF-A0A662KTG6-F1
#
_cell.length_a   1.000
_cell.length_b   1.000
_cell.length_c   1.000
_cell.angle_alpha   90.00
_cell.angle_beta   90.00
_cell.angle_gamma   90.00
#
_symmetry.space_group_name_H-M   'P 1'
#
loop_
_entity.id
_entity.type
_entity.pdbx_description
1 polymer ?
#
loop_
_entity_poly.entity_id
_entity_poly.type
_entity_poly.pdbx_seq_one_letter_code
_entity_poly.pdbx_strand_id
1 'polypeptide(L)' 'MEKHRRHLLIASLITAIVTILYFAQLIQWIVTAVLLLLIFPYLSFSLFFTFIKTPKEDVAIDIMKRRYST' A
#
# COMPACT_ATOMS: atom_id res chain seq x y z
N MET A 1 -6.01 -4.13 -11.70
CA MET A 1 -5.54 -4.22 -10.30
C MET A 1 -5.71 -2.85 -9.68
N GLU A 2 -6.44 -2.73 -8.56
CA GLU A 2 -6.68 -1.46 -7.87
C GLU A 2 -5.36 -0.71 -7.65
N LYS A 3 -5.33 0.60 -7.92
CA LYS A 3 -4.12 1.44 -7.90
C LYS A 3 -3.31 1.23 -6.61
N HIS A 4 -3.97 1.07 -5.47
CA HIS A 4 -3.36 0.86 -4.15
C HIS A 4 -2.50 -0.41 -4.08
N ARG A 5 -2.96 -1.50 -4.71
CA ARG A 5 -2.23 -2.77 -4.75
C ARG A 5 -0.89 -2.64 -5.49
N ARG A 6 -0.84 -1.81 -6.53
CA ARG A 6 0.40 -1.54 -7.29
C ARG A 6 1.41 -0.76 -6.45
N HIS A 7 0.95 0.21 -5.68
CA HIS A 7 1.81 1.01 -4.79
C HIS A 7 2.42 0.16 -3.66
N LEU A 8 1.62 -0.74 -3.08
CA LEU A 8 2.09 -1.69 -2.06
C LEU A 8 3.15 -2.65 -2.62
N LEU A 9 2.95 -3.16 -3.84
CA LEU A 9 3.93 -4.00 -4.54
C LEU A 9 5.25 -3.26 -4.81
N ILE A 10 5.18 -2.03 -5.30
CA ILE A 10 6.38 -1.22 -5.56
C ILE A 10 7.13 -0.93 -4.25
N ALA A 11 6.43 -0.53 -3.20
CA ALA A 11 7.04 -0.24 -1.91
C ALA A 11 7.70 -1.50 -1.29
N SER A 12 7.03 -2.65 -1.39
CA SER A 12 7.59 -3.94 -0.95
C SER A 12 8.85 -4.31 -1.75
N LEU A 13 8.84 -4.10 -3.07
CA LEU A 13 9.98 -4.37 -3.93
C LEU A 13 11.19 -3.47 -3.58
N ILE A 14 10.96 -2.17 -3.38
CA ILE A 14 12.01 -1.22 -2.98
C ILE A 14 12.59 -1.63 -1.63
N THR A 15 11.73 -2.02 -0.68
CA THR A 15 12.18 -2.47 0.65
C THR A 15 13.08 -3.70 0.52
N ALA A 16 12.69 -4.69 -0.28
CA ALA A 16 13.50 -5.88 -0.51
C ALA A 16 14.87 -5.55 -1.14
N ILE A 17 14.91 -4.65 -2.12
CA ILE A 17 16.16 -4.20 -2.75
C ILE A 17 17.07 -3.51 -1.73
N VAL A 18 16.53 -2.60 -0.91
CA VAL A 18 17.28 -1.90 0.14
C VAL A 18 17.84 -2.89 1.17
N THR A 19 17.06 -3.89 1.56
CA THR A 19 17.51 -4.94 2.48
C THR A 19 18.65 -5.77 1.87
N ILE A 20 18.56 -6.17 0.61
CA ILE A 20 19.63 -6.92 -0.08
C ILE A 20 20.92 -6.09 -0.16
N LEU A 21 20.81 -4.81 -0.53
CA LEU A 21 21.96 -3.91 -0.63
C LEU A 21 22.64 -3.67 0.73
N TYR A 22 21.87 -3.66 1.82
CA TYR A 22 22.42 -3.61 3.18
C TYR A 22 23.22 -4.88 3.52
N PHE A 23 22.67 -6.07 3.26
CA PHE A 23 23.39 -7.34 3.50
C PHE A 23 24.64 -7.51 2.63
N ALA A 24 24.62 -6.97 1.41
CA ALA A 24 25.77 -6.93 0.52
C ALA A 24 26.84 -5.89 0.94
N GLN A 25 26.63 -5.17 2.05
CA GLN A 25 27.48 -4.07 2.54
C GLN A 25 27.71 -2.95 1.51
N LEU A 26 26.86 -2.84 0.49
CA LEU A 26 26.92 -1.80 -0.53
C LEU A 26 26.42 -0.45 -0.01
N ILE A 27 25.69 -0.46 1.12
CA ILE A 27 25.08 0.72 1.72
C ILE A 27 25.40 0.75 3.21
N GLN A 28 25.80 1.92 3.72
CA GLN A 28 26.02 2.12 5.15
C GLN A 28 24.70 2.09 5.93
N TRP A 29 24.77 1.62 7.18
CA TRP A 29 23.62 1.49 8.07
C TRP A 29 22.81 2.79 8.22
N ILE A 30 23.46 3.96 8.19
CA ILE A 30 22.83 5.28 8.27
C ILE A 30 21.91 5.51 7.08
N VAL A 31 22.40 5.21 5.87
CA VAL A 31 21.64 5.40 4.63
C VAL A 31 20.47 4.43 4.56
N THR A 32 20.67 3.19 5.00
CA THR A 32 19.59 2.19 5.13
C THR A 32 18.51 2.65 6.11
N ALA A 33 18.90 3.17 7.27
CA ALA A 33 17.97 3.68 8.27
C ALA A 33 17.13 4.84 7.74
N VAL A 34 17.76 5.82 7.07
CA VAL A 34 17.07 6.96 6.44
C VAL A 34 16.09 6.48 5.37
N LEU A 35 16.48 5.55 4.49
CA LEU A 35 15.60 4.99 3.46
C LEU A 35 14.38 4.29 4.07
N LEU A 36 14.57 3.45 5.08
CA LEU A 36 13.49 2.76 5.75
C LEU A 36 12.54 3.74 6.47
N LEU A 37 13.08 4.77 7.12
CA LEU A 37 12.28 5.80 7.79
C LEU A 37 11.38 6.56 6.80
N LEU A 38 11.85 6.75 5.57
CA LEU A 38 11.12 7.44 4.51
C LEU A 38 10.03 6.55 3.87
N ILE A 39 10.30 5.25 3.74
CA ILE A 39 9.37 4.26 3.16
C ILE A 39 8.30 3.83 4.18
N PHE A 40 8.63 3.80 5.47
CA PHE A 40 7.76 3.34 6.55
C PHE A 40 6.38 4.03 6.62
N PRO A 41 6.28 5.38 6.63
CA PRO A 41 4.98 6.05 6.68
C PRO A 41 4.15 5.70 5.44
N TYR A 42 4.76 5.64 4.26
CA TYR A 42 4.08 5.29 3.02
C TYR A 42 3.49 3.88 3.06
N LEU A 43 4.27 2.89 3.49
CA LEU A 43 3.79 1.51 3.68
C LEU A 43 2.66 1.43 4.70
N SER A 44 2.80 2.14 5.82
CA SER A 44 1.81 2.16 6.90
C SER A 44 0.46 2.71 6.40
N PHE A 45 0.46 3.85 5.71
CA PHE A 45 -0.75 4.41 5.12
C PHE A 45 -1.33 3.49 4.05
N SER A 46 -0.51 2.93 3.16
CA SER A 46 -0.99 2.03 2.09
C SER A 46 -1.64 0.76 2.66
N LEU A 47 -1.10 0.19 3.73
CA LEU A 47 -1.70 -0.93 4.45
C LEU A 47 -3.02 -0.50 5.10
N PHE A 48 -3.02 0.63 5.79
CA PHE A 48 -4.23 1.17 6.44
C PHE A 48 -5.39 1.36 5.46
N PHE A 49 -5.13 1.96 4.29
CA PHE A 49 -6.13 2.10 3.22
C PHE A 49 -6.59 0.77 2.62
N THR A 50 -5.73 -0.25 2.63
CA THR A 50 -6.10 -1.59 2.16
C THR A 50 -7.00 -2.32 3.16
N PHE A 51 -6.81 -2.07 4.46
CA PHE A 51 -7.62 -2.66 5.53
C PHE A 51 -8.93 -1.91 5.79
N ILE A 52 -9.00 -0.62 5.47
CA ILE A 52 -10.27 0.10 5.44
C ILE A 52 -11.17 -0.54 4.39
N LYS A 53 -12.25 -1.17 4.86
CA LYS A 53 -13.38 -1.55 4.00
C LYS A 53 -13.92 -0.28 3.38
N THR A 54 -13.54 0.01 2.13
CA THR A 54 -14.28 0.95 1.31
C THR A 54 -15.71 0.41 1.21
N PRO A 55 -16.75 1.20 1.57
CA PRO A 55 -18.11 0.79 1.29
C PRO A 55 -18.19 0.61 -0.23
N LYS A 56 -18.42 -0.63 -0.68
CA LYS A 56 -18.57 -0.95 -2.10
C LYS A 56 -19.69 -0.09 -2.66
N GLU A 57 -19.34 0.85 -3.55
CA GLU A 57 -20.31 1.70 -4.26
C GLU A 57 -21.37 0.86 -4.99
N ASP A 58 -21.02 -0.37 -5.40
CA ASP A 58 -21.95 -1.33 -6.03
C ASP A 58 -23.17 -1.67 -5.16
N VAL A 59 -23.02 -1.66 -3.83
CA VAL A 59 -24.15 -1.95 -2.93
C VAL A 59 -25.14 -0.78 -2.91
N ALA A 60 -24.67 0.46 -3.06
CA ALA A 60 -25.55 1.64 -3.06
C ALA A 60 -26.42 1.73 -4.32
N ILE A 61 -25.87 1.37 -5.48
CA ILE A 61 -26.61 1.38 -6.75
C ILE A 61 -27.70 0.31 -6.74
N ASP A 62 -27.39 -0.89 -6.22
CA ASP A 62 -28.34 -2.00 -6.18
C ASP A 62 -29.49 -1.74 -5.19
N ILE A 63 -29.19 -1.11 -4.04
CA ILE A 63 -30.21 -0.66 -3.07
C ILE A 63 -31.10 0.43 -3.69
N MET A 64 -30.54 1.40 -4.42
CA MET A 64 -31.34 2.42 -5.11
C MET A 64 -32.25 1.80 -6.16
N LYS A 65 -31.74 0.91 -7.01
CA LYS A 65 -32.52 0.29 -8.08
C LYS A 65 -33.73 -0.49 -7.54
N ARG A 66 -33.57 -1.17 -6.40
CA ARG A 66 -34.65 -1.88 -5.69
C ARG A 66 -35.69 -0.95 -5.07
N ARG A 67 -35.29 0.24 -4.61
CA ARG A 67 -36.19 1.23 -3.99
C ARG A 67 -37.07 1.95 -5.03
N TYR A 68 -36.61 2.08 -6.27
CA TYR A 68 -37.37 2.73 -7.35
C TYR A 68 -38.07 1.74 -8.30
N SER A 69 -38.01 0.42 -8.02
CA SER A 69 -38.68 -0.63 -8.79
C SER A 69 -39.87 -1.27 -8.08
N THR A 70 -40.34 -0.67 -6.98
CA THR A 70 -41.63 -0.94 -6.32
C THR A 70 -42.47 0.32 -6.36
#